data_AF-A0A940RIF3-F1
#
_entry.id   AF-A0A940RIF3-F1
#
_cell.length_a   1.000
_cell.length_b   1.000
_cell.length_c   1.000
_cell.angle_alpha   90.00
_cell.angle_beta   90.00
_cell.angle_gamma   90.00
#
_symmetry.space_group_name_H-M   'P 1'
#
loop_
_entity.id
_entity.type
_entity.pdbx_description
1 polymer ?
#
loop_
_entity_poly.entity_id
_entity_poly.type
_entity_poly.pdbx_seq_one_letter_code
_entity_poly.pdbx_strand_id
1 'polypeptide(L)'
;MIAALLDRLPSFLPKTATAPFCPAEVRGAVAVPDGLSSWKRILRFAGPGLLVSVGYMDPGNWATDIEAGSRYGTALLFVVVLSSLAAIVLQTLSLRLGLVTGRDLAQMSRDRYGPRTVKVQWALAEIAIIACDIAEVLGSALAFKLLLGVPLWGGVLLTALDTVIVLGLKGKGFRQLEAIILGLVATIGACFLAQLILVRPDAGEVARGLVPSIEALKQGNALYLAIGIVGATIMPHNLYLHSSIVQTRVAPADEPGKRAALRLATLDTVVSLALALFINAAILILAASAFHRSGLTEVAGIEEAHKLLAPLTGAALAGVLFAIALFASGQSSTFTGTIAGQVILEGFLNLSIPCWQRRLITRGLAIVPALVGVLTLGEHSVGKLLVLTQVVLSAQLPFAIWPLLRFTDDKALMGVFANGPVLRLTAWSLFLVISTANVWLVFQTFAG
;
A
#
# COMPACT_ATOMS: atom_id res chain seq x y z
N MET A 1 20.48 -27.98 5.60
CA MET A 1 21.50 -26.93 5.37
C MET A 1 21.15 -25.60 6.05
N ILE A 2 19.92 -25.06 5.91
CA ILE A 2 19.49 -23.82 6.58
C ILE A 2 19.45 -23.97 8.12
N ALA A 3 18.98 -25.10 8.65
CA ALA A 3 18.92 -25.34 10.09
C ALA A 3 20.29 -25.28 10.80
N ALA A 4 21.35 -25.76 10.15
CA ALA A 4 22.72 -25.73 10.71
C ALA A 4 23.37 -24.33 10.67
N LEU A 5 22.88 -23.45 9.79
CA LEU A 5 23.25 -22.03 9.75
C LEU A 5 22.56 -21.23 10.87
N LEU A 6 21.34 -21.61 11.25
CA LEU A 6 20.57 -20.97 12.33
C LEU A 6 21.20 -21.15 13.72
N ASP A 7 21.92 -22.25 13.94
CA ASP A 7 22.61 -22.50 15.22
C ASP A 7 23.93 -21.73 15.38
N ARG A 8 24.47 -21.15 14.30
CA ARG A 8 25.67 -20.31 14.34
C ARG A 8 25.39 -18.81 14.47
N LEU A 9 24.11 -18.41 14.46
CA LEU A 9 23.72 -17.02 14.64
C LEU A 9 23.78 -16.62 16.12
N PRO A 10 24.19 -15.38 16.44
CA PRO A 10 24.30 -14.93 17.82
C PRO A 10 22.94 -14.99 18.54
N SER A 11 22.95 -15.36 19.81
CA SER A 11 21.78 -15.73 20.64
C SER A 11 20.69 -14.65 20.78
N PHE A 12 20.98 -13.40 20.39
CA PHE A 12 19.99 -12.31 20.39
C PHE A 12 19.02 -12.36 19.19
N LEU A 13 19.40 -12.98 18.07
CA LEU A 13 18.56 -13.08 16.88
C LEU A 13 17.47 -14.14 17.06
N PRO A 14 16.19 -13.81 16.83
CA PRO A 14 15.13 -14.82 16.91
C PRO A 14 15.32 -15.90 15.85
N LYS A 15 15.27 -17.15 16.29
CA LYS A 15 15.32 -18.34 15.45
C LYS A 15 13.94 -18.71 14.88
N THR A 16 12.87 -18.14 15.41
CA THR A 16 11.49 -18.32 14.95
C THR A 16 10.90 -17.01 14.46
N ALA A 17 9.85 -17.13 13.65
CA ALA A 17 8.88 -16.07 13.42
C ALA A 17 8.41 -15.52 14.78
N THR A 18 8.27 -14.19 14.95
CA THR A 18 7.85 -13.57 16.23
C THR A 18 6.87 -12.42 15.99
N ALA A 19 5.87 -12.29 16.85
CA ALA A 19 5.00 -11.11 16.92
C ALA A 19 5.78 -9.77 16.97
N PRO A 20 5.22 -8.67 16.44
CA PRO A 20 3.88 -8.53 15.85
C PRO A 20 3.78 -8.87 14.35
N PHE A 21 4.87 -9.32 13.74
CA PHE A 21 5.00 -9.44 12.28
C PHE A 21 4.60 -10.81 11.71
N CYS A 22 4.25 -11.76 12.58
CA CYS A 22 3.84 -13.12 12.22
C CYS A 22 2.35 -13.34 12.49
N PRO A 23 1.50 -13.45 11.44
CA PRO A 23 0.05 -13.57 11.60
C PRO A 23 -0.38 -14.78 12.43
N ALA A 24 0.34 -15.91 12.31
CA ALA A 24 0.06 -17.13 13.04
C ALA A 24 0.14 -16.95 14.57
N GLU A 25 1.01 -16.06 15.07
CA GLU A 25 1.18 -15.80 16.51
C GLU A 25 0.22 -14.74 17.06
N VAL A 26 -0.38 -13.92 16.18
CA VAL A 26 -1.22 -12.78 16.58
C VAL A 26 -2.72 -13.05 16.31
N ARG A 27 -3.06 -14.22 15.78
CA ARG A 27 -4.45 -14.64 15.54
C ARG A 27 -5.23 -14.63 16.85
N GLY A 28 -6.34 -13.88 16.89
CA GLY A 28 -7.16 -13.71 18.09
C GLY A 28 -6.47 -12.99 19.26
N ALA A 29 -5.35 -12.28 19.04
CA ALA A 29 -4.62 -11.60 20.11
C ALA A 29 -5.42 -10.47 20.78
N VAL A 30 -6.45 -9.92 20.11
CA VAL A 30 -7.28 -8.85 20.66
C VAL A 30 -8.72 -9.35 20.84
N ALA A 31 -9.06 -9.69 22.09
CA ALA A 31 -10.43 -9.95 22.50
C ALA A 31 -11.25 -8.64 22.56
N VAL A 32 -12.47 -8.68 22.02
CA VAL A 32 -13.44 -7.58 22.02
C VAL A 32 -14.66 -8.02 22.86
N PRO A 33 -14.70 -7.71 24.17
CA PRO A 33 -15.79 -8.14 25.05
C PRO A 33 -17.14 -7.54 24.67
N ASP A 34 -18.22 -8.31 24.82
CA ASP A 34 -19.59 -7.92 24.43
C ASP A 34 -20.23 -6.83 25.31
N GLY A 35 -19.65 -6.53 26.48
CA GLY A 35 -20.14 -5.50 27.42
C GLY A 35 -19.59 -4.07 27.21
N LEU A 36 -18.83 -3.82 26.13
CA LEU A 36 -18.27 -2.49 25.86
C LEU A 36 -19.30 -1.58 25.18
N SER A 37 -19.29 -0.28 25.52
CA SER A 37 -20.07 0.72 24.79
C SER A 37 -19.67 0.74 23.30
N SER A 38 -20.61 1.07 22.41
CA SER A 38 -20.40 1.02 20.95
C SER A 38 -19.13 1.76 20.50
N TRP A 39 -18.81 2.89 21.13
CA TRP A 39 -17.59 3.66 20.85
C TRP A 39 -16.31 2.95 21.30
N LYS A 40 -16.28 2.39 22.51
CA LYS A 40 -15.13 1.61 23.02
C LYS A 40 -14.92 0.33 22.21
N ARG A 41 -16.00 -0.26 21.70
CA ARG A 41 -15.96 -1.42 20.80
C ARG A 41 -15.32 -1.06 19.46
N ILE A 42 -15.73 0.05 18.85
CA ILE A 42 -15.13 0.57 17.61
C ILE A 42 -13.64 0.85 17.80
N LEU A 43 -13.25 1.59 18.84
CA LEU A 43 -11.84 1.93 19.10
C LEU A 43 -10.94 0.71 19.34
N ARG A 44 -11.49 -0.38 19.89
CA ARG A 44 -10.73 -1.62 20.14
C ARG A 44 -10.69 -2.53 18.91
N PHE A 45 -11.68 -2.42 18.03
CA PHE A 45 -11.71 -3.14 16.77
C PHE A 45 -10.83 -2.45 15.71
N ALA A 46 -10.77 -1.11 15.74
CA ALA A 46 -9.96 -0.29 14.85
C ALA A 46 -8.48 -0.67 14.88
N GLY A 47 -7.81 -0.62 13.73
CA GLY A 47 -6.39 -0.97 13.58
C GLY A 47 -6.08 -1.73 12.30
N PRO A 48 -6.73 -2.87 12.01
CA PRO A 48 -6.52 -3.64 10.78
C PRO A 48 -6.67 -2.79 9.51
N GLY A 49 -7.72 -1.97 9.42
CA GLY A 49 -7.96 -1.05 8.32
C GLY A 49 -6.89 0.04 8.22
N LEU A 50 -6.42 0.56 9.35
CA LEU A 50 -5.36 1.57 9.39
C LEU A 50 -4.05 0.98 8.85
N LEU A 51 -3.68 -0.22 9.27
CA LEU A 51 -2.49 -0.92 8.77
C LEU A 51 -2.57 -1.14 7.26
N VAL A 52 -3.74 -1.47 6.73
CA VAL A 52 -3.92 -1.64 5.29
C VAL A 52 -3.85 -0.30 4.56
N SER A 53 -4.44 0.76 5.12
CA SER A 53 -4.48 2.09 4.49
C SER A 53 -3.12 2.73 4.26
N VAL A 54 -2.11 2.33 5.04
CA VAL A 54 -0.74 2.83 4.94
C VAL A 54 -0.10 2.50 3.61
N GLY A 55 -0.31 1.29 3.08
CA GLY A 55 0.22 0.94 1.77
C GLY A 55 -0.39 1.80 0.66
N TYR A 56 -1.54 2.42 0.90
CA TYR A 56 -2.16 3.38 -0.03
C TYR A 56 -1.58 4.79 0.08
N MET A 57 -0.56 5.01 0.91
CA MET A 57 0.10 6.31 1.12
C MET A 57 1.61 6.23 0.84
N ASP A 58 2.08 5.19 0.17
CA ASP A 58 3.49 4.92 -0.10
C ASP A 58 4.08 5.88 -1.15
N PRO A 59 5.42 5.99 -1.25
CA PRO A 59 6.06 6.88 -2.22
C PRO A 59 5.75 6.54 -3.69
N GLY A 60 5.31 5.32 -3.98
CA GLY A 60 4.84 4.90 -5.29
C GLY A 60 3.64 5.71 -5.77
N ASN A 61 2.63 5.85 -4.92
CA ASN A 61 1.43 6.66 -5.19
C ASN A 61 1.77 8.14 -5.40
N TRP A 62 2.74 8.65 -4.64
CA TRP A 62 3.12 10.06 -4.72
C TRP A 62 3.68 10.42 -6.08
N ALA A 63 4.49 9.54 -6.68
CA ALA A 63 5.06 9.78 -8.00
C ALA A 63 3.96 9.98 -9.05
N THR A 64 2.97 9.08 -9.07
CA THR A 64 1.86 9.16 -10.03
C THR A 64 0.93 10.35 -9.76
N ASP A 65 0.64 10.67 -8.50
CA ASP A 65 -0.24 11.77 -8.13
C ASP A 65 0.39 13.15 -8.37
N ILE A 66 1.70 13.30 -8.11
CA ILE A 66 2.46 14.52 -8.38
C ILE A 66 2.54 14.76 -9.88
N GLU A 67 2.90 13.73 -10.66
CA GLU A 67 2.98 13.85 -12.11
C GLU A 67 1.61 14.20 -12.71
N ALA A 68 0.53 13.58 -12.20
CA ALA A 68 -0.83 13.85 -12.65
C ALA A 68 -1.27 15.28 -12.33
N GLY A 69 -1.01 15.74 -11.12
CA GLY A 69 -1.32 17.11 -10.71
C GLY A 69 -0.52 18.14 -11.49
N SER A 70 0.78 17.90 -11.71
CA SER A 70 1.64 18.79 -12.49
C SER A 70 1.20 18.91 -13.94
N ARG A 71 0.96 17.78 -14.63
CA ARG A 71 0.67 17.76 -16.07
C ARG A 71 -0.77 18.16 -16.40
N TYR A 72 -1.72 17.66 -15.63
CA TYR A 72 -3.15 17.74 -15.95
C TYR A 72 -3.97 18.55 -14.95
N GLY A 73 -3.32 19.21 -13.99
CA GLY A 73 -4.00 19.96 -12.95
C GLY A 73 -4.91 19.04 -12.12
N THR A 74 -6.13 19.50 -11.81
CA THR A 74 -7.10 18.70 -11.06
C THR A 74 -7.89 17.71 -11.94
N ALA A 75 -7.62 17.63 -13.25
CA ALA A 75 -8.46 16.86 -14.19
C ALA A 75 -8.46 15.35 -13.93
N LEU A 76 -7.40 14.79 -13.32
CA LEU A 76 -7.29 13.38 -12.97
C LEU A 76 -7.71 13.07 -11.52
N LEU A 77 -8.20 14.06 -10.76
CA LEU A 77 -8.60 13.87 -9.36
C LEU A 77 -9.73 12.83 -9.21
N PHE A 78 -10.68 12.79 -10.15
CA PHE A 78 -11.73 11.77 -10.14
C PHE A 78 -11.17 10.35 -10.28
N VAL A 79 -10.02 10.16 -10.93
CA VAL A 79 -9.37 8.84 -11.06
C VAL A 79 -8.86 8.37 -9.71
N VAL A 80 -8.22 9.26 -8.94
CA VAL A 80 -7.78 8.98 -7.56
C VAL A 80 -8.98 8.56 -6.68
N VAL A 81 -10.10 9.27 -6.80
CA VAL A 81 -11.35 8.95 -6.08
C VAL A 81 -11.91 7.59 -6.49
N LEU A 82 -12.10 7.35 -7.79
CA LEU A 82 -12.66 6.08 -8.29
C LEU A 82 -11.76 4.90 -7.95
N SER A 83 -10.45 5.08 -8.07
CA SER A 83 -9.43 4.09 -7.69
C SER A 83 -9.51 3.75 -6.20
N SER A 84 -9.63 4.75 -5.34
CA SER A 84 -9.78 4.55 -3.89
C SER A 84 -11.11 3.88 -3.52
N LEU A 85 -12.21 4.21 -4.22
CA LEU A 85 -13.48 3.52 -4.05
C LEU A 85 -13.39 2.05 -4.48
N ALA A 86 -12.72 1.76 -5.59
CA ALA A 86 -12.44 0.39 -6.03
C ALA A 86 -11.60 -0.37 -5.00
N ALA A 87 -10.57 0.28 -4.43
CA ALA A 87 -9.77 -0.28 -3.35
C ALA A 87 -10.63 -0.61 -2.12
N ILE A 88 -11.53 0.28 -1.69
CA ILE A 88 -12.45 0.03 -0.56
C ILE A 88 -13.30 -1.23 -0.82
N VAL A 89 -13.83 -1.38 -2.03
CA VAL A 89 -14.63 -2.56 -2.39
C VAL A 89 -13.78 -3.84 -2.31
N LEU A 90 -12.61 -3.86 -2.95
CA LEU A 90 -11.74 -5.04 -2.97
C LEU A 90 -11.20 -5.39 -1.58
N GLN A 91 -10.83 -4.38 -0.79
CA GLN A 91 -10.39 -4.57 0.60
C GLN A 91 -11.52 -5.08 1.49
N THR A 92 -12.76 -4.63 1.25
CA THR A 92 -13.95 -5.17 1.94
C THR A 92 -14.22 -6.63 1.56
N LEU A 93 -13.90 -7.06 0.35
CA LEU A 93 -13.96 -8.48 -0.02
C LEU A 93 -12.87 -9.29 0.69
N SER A 94 -11.65 -8.76 0.73
CA SER A 94 -10.51 -9.41 1.39
C SER A 94 -10.75 -9.61 2.88
N LEU A 95 -11.21 -8.58 3.61
CA LEU A 95 -11.53 -8.70 5.03
C LEU A 95 -12.67 -9.69 5.27
N ARG A 96 -13.66 -9.76 4.37
CA ARG A 96 -14.79 -10.68 4.48
C ARG A 96 -14.33 -12.11 4.34
N LEU A 97 -13.46 -12.39 3.37
CA LEU A 97 -12.86 -13.71 3.21
C LEU A 97 -12.14 -14.14 4.50
N GLY A 98 -11.29 -13.28 5.04
CA GLY A 98 -10.53 -13.54 6.26
C GLY A 98 -11.40 -13.80 7.48
N LEU A 99 -12.39 -12.95 7.74
CA LEU A 99 -13.28 -13.07 8.91
C LEU A 99 -14.26 -14.23 8.82
N VAL A 100 -14.81 -14.52 7.64
CA VAL A 100 -15.85 -15.56 7.49
C VAL A 100 -15.23 -16.96 7.50
N THR A 101 -14.14 -17.13 6.73
CA THR A 101 -13.49 -18.44 6.53
C THR A 101 -12.43 -18.73 7.60
N GLY A 102 -11.91 -17.69 8.27
CA GLY A 102 -10.78 -17.82 9.20
C GLY A 102 -9.48 -18.24 8.52
N ARG A 103 -9.36 -18.01 7.21
CA ARG A 103 -8.16 -18.29 6.41
C ARG A 103 -7.88 -17.10 5.49
N ASP A 104 -6.60 -16.82 5.29
CA ASP A 104 -6.19 -15.73 4.41
C ASP A 104 -6.26 -16.15 2.93
N LEU A 105 -6.18 -15.16 2.05
CA LEU A 105 -6.30 -15.35 0.60
C LEU A 105 -5.20 -16.29 0.05
N ALA A 106 -3.98 -16.23 0.58
CA ALA A 106 -2.88 -17.07 0.13
C ALA A 106 -3.08 -18.53 0.54
N GLN A 107 -3.53 -18.77 1.78
CA GLN A 107 -3.93 -20.09 2.28
C GLN A 107 -5.07 -20.68 1.44
N MET A 108 -6.10 -19.88 1.15
CA MET A 108 -7.23 -20.32 0.30
C MET A 108 -6.79 -20.65 -1.12
N SER A 109 -5.92 -19.83 -1.71
CA SER A 109 -5.34 -20.14 -3.03
C SER A 109 -4.53 -21.43 -3.02
N ARG A 110 -3.72 -21.68 -1.99
CA ARG A 110 -2.96 -22.92 -1.83
C ARG A 110 -3.86 -24.15 -1.76
N ASP A 111 -4.94 -24.06 -1.01
CA ASP A 111 -5.80 -25.22 -0.73
C ASP A 111 -6.77 -25.55 -1.88
N ARG A 112 -7.02 -24.59 -2.79
CA ARG A 112 -8.00 -24.72 -3.87
C ARG A 112 -7.39 -24.86 -5.27
N TYR A 113 -6.18 -24.37 -5.49
CA TYR A 113 -5.50 -24.47 -6.79
C TYR A 113 -4.43 -25.56 -6.83
N GLY A 114 -4.13 -26.04 -8.03
CA GLY A 114 -3.07 -27.01 -8.24
C GLY A 114 -1.67 -26.45 -7.95
N PRO A 115 -0.67 -27.32 -7.68
CA PRO A 115 0.65 -26.90 -7.19
C PRO A 115 1.42 -25.99 -8.15
N ARG A 116 1.19 -26.11 -9.47
CA ARG A 116 1.81 -25.23 -10.47
C ARG A 116 1.26 -23.80 -10.36
N THR A 117 -0.06 -23.65 -10.30
CA THR A 117 -0.75 -22.36 -10.19
C THR A 117 -0.36 -21.63 -8.90
N VAL A 118 -0.30 -22.36 -7.78
CA VAL A 118 0.13 -21.85 -6.47
C VAL A 118 1.56 -21.29 -6.54
N LYS A 119 2.50 -22.03 -7.15
CA LYS A 119 3.89 -21.57 -7.31
C LYS A 119 3.99 -20.31 -8.17
N VAL A 120 3.22 -20.23 -9.26
CA VAL A 120 3.19 -19.04 -10.12
C VAL A 120 2.60 -17.83 -9.38
N GLN A 121 1.46 -18.00 -8.69
CA GLN A 121 0.87 -16.93 -7.89
C GLN A 121 1.82 -16.43 -6.79
N TRP A 122 2.50 -17.36 -6.10
CA TRP A 122 3.52 -17.01 -5.12
C TRP A 122 4.67 -16.22 -5.73
N ALA A 123 5.25 -16.69 -6.83
CA ALA A 123 6.37 -16.00 -7.49
C ALA A 123 5.98 -14.58 -7.93
N LEU A 124 4.80 -14.42 -8.53
CA LEU A 124 4.28 -13.11 -8.90
C LEU A 124 4.06 -12.20 -7.67
N ALA A 125 3.48 -12.73 -6.59
CA ALA A 125 3.26 -11.99 -5.36
C ALA A 125 4.58 -11.56 -4.70
N GLU A 126 5.61 -12.41 -4.69
CA GLU A 126 6.93 -12.08 -4.16
C GLU A 126 7.64 -11.01 -5.01
N ILE A 127 7.52 -11.10 -6.34
CA ILE A 127 8.02 -10.05 -7.26
C ILE A 127 7.34 -8.70 -6.97
N ALA A 128 6.02 -8.69 -6.74
CA ALA A 128 5.29 -7.47 -6.40
C ALA A 128 5.72 -6.89 -5.03
N ILE A 129 6.04 -7.74 -4.04
CA ILE A 129 6.62 -7.27 -2.77
C ILE A 129 7.98 -6.63 -3.00
N ILE A 130 8.85 -7.27 -3.79
CA ILE A 130 10.19 -6.72 -4.09
C ILE A 130 10.06 -5.39 -4.82
N ALA A 131 9.15 -5.28 -5.79
CA ALA A 131 8.88 -4.02 -6.50
C ALA A 131 8.38 -2.92 -5.55
N CYS A 132 7.49 -3.25 -4.61
CA CYS A 132 7.06 -2.33 -3.57
C CYS A 132 8.24 -1.89 -2.67
N ASP A 133 9.07 -2.84 -2.25
CA ASP A 133 10.23 -2.57 -1.39
C ASP A 133 11.28 -1.70 -2.11
N ILE A 134 11.42 -1.82 -3.44
CA ILE A 134 12.22 -0.90 -4.27
C ILE A 134 11.65 0.52 -4.19
N ALA A 135 10.33 0.69 -4.33
CA ALA A 135 9.70 2.00 -4.23
C ALA A 135 9.92 2.64 -2.84
N GLU A 136 9.82 1.85 -1.78
CA GLU A 136 10.10 2.27 -0.40
C GLU A 136 11.56 2.70 -0.20
N VAL A 137 12.50 1.91 -0.73
CA VAL A 137 13.95 2.21 -0.66
C VAL A 137 14.23 3.52 -1.36
N LEU A 138 13.72 3.71 -2.58
CA LEU A 138 13.93 4.91 -3.36
C LEU A 138 13.29 6.14 -2.70
N GLY A 139 12.06 6.03 -2.21
CA GLY A 139 11.38 7.11 -1.51
C GLY A 139 12.08 7.51 -0.20
N SER A 140 12.51 6.53 0.60
CA SER A 140 13.24 6.78 1.85
C SER A 140 14.64 7.34 1.60
N ALA A 141 15.34 6.83 0.58
CA ALA A 141 16.64 7.36 0.16
C ALA A 141 16.54 8.81 -0.29
N LEU A 142 15.48 9.15 -1.03
CA LEU A 142 15.19 10.52 -1.42
C LEU A 142 14.88 11.39 -0.20
N ALA A 143 14.09 10.90 0.76
CA ALA A 143 13.85 11.62 2.00
C ALA A 143 15.16 11.90 2.78
N PHE A 144 16.06 10.92 2.87
CA PHE A 144 17.39 11.14 3.48
C PHE A 144 18.21 12.18 2.73
N LYS A 145 18.24 12.13 1.39
CA LYS A 145 18.91 13.15 0.58
C LYS A 145 18.37 14.54 0.85
N LEU A 146 17.04 14.68 0.93
CA LEU A 146 16.37 15.96 1.14
C LEU A 146 16.55 16.50 2.57
N LEU A 147 16.53 15.63 3.59
CA LEU A 147 16.65 16.03 5.00
C LEU A 147 18.09 16.19 5.48
N LEU A 148 19.00 15.30 5.06
CA LEU A 148 20.37 15.21 5.56
C LEU A 148 21.42 15.69 4.55
N GLY A 149 21.02 15.98 3.31
CA GLY A 149 21.94 16.37 2.24
C GLY A 149 22.88 15.24 1.77
N VAL A 150 22.57 13.99 2.12
CA VAL A 150 23.39 12.83 1.71
C VAL A 150 23.19 12.50 0.23
N PRO A 151 24.20 11.97 -0.47
CA PRO A 151 24.01 11.53 -1.86
C PRO A 151 23.01 10.36 -1.92
N LEU A 152 22.27 10.24 -3.03
CA LEU A 152 21.18 9.27 -3.15
C LEU A 152 21.62 7.82 -2.92
N TRP A 153 22.77 7.41 -3.44
CA TRP A 153 23.34 6.07 -3.20
C TRP A 153 23.63 5.83 -1.71
N GLY A 154 24.05 6.87 -0.99
CA GLY A 154 24.24 6.83 0.47
C GLY A 154 22.90 6.72 1.20
N GLY A 155 21.89 7.46 0.75
CA GLY A 155 20.51 7.33 1.21
C GLY A 155 19.98 5.90 1.06
N VAL A 156 20.20 5.26 -0.09
CA VAL A 156 19.81 3.86 -0.34
C VAL A 156 20.46 2.92 0.67
N LEU A 157 21.75 3.07 0.95
CA LEU A 157 22.43 2.25 1.95
C LEU A 157 21.92 2.51 3.38
N LEU A 158 21.59 3.76 3.71
CA LEU A 158 21.01 4.11 5.00
C LEU A 158 19.64 3.46 5.22
N THR A 159 18.87 3.21 4.15
CA THR A 159 17.60 2.47 4.30
C THR A 159 17.79 1.07 4.85
N ALA A 160 18.96 0.44 4.72
CA ALA A 160 19.23 -0.87 5.32
C ALA A 160 19.11 -0.84 6.85
N LEU A 161 19.28 0.33 7.49
CA LEU A 161 19.13 0.50 8.94
C LEU A 161 17.70 0.29 9.41
N ASP A 162 16.69 0.35 8.53
CA ASP A 162 15.31 0.07 8.92
C ASP A 162 15.10 -1.38 9.39
N THR A 163 15.98 -2.30 8.99
CA THR A 163 15.99 -3.67 9.50
C THR A 163 16.24 -3.72 11.00
N VAL A 164 16.98 -2.74 11.55
CA VAL A 164 17.20 -2.56 12.99
C VAL A 164 15.91 -2.13 13.67
N ILE A 165 15.08 -1.31 13.02
CA ILE A 165 13.76 -0.90 13.55
C ILE A 165 12.85 -2.13 13.66
N VAL A 166 12.80 -2.97 12.62
CA VAL A 166 12.02 -4.23 12.64
C VAL A 166 12.50 -5.16 13.76
N LEU A 167 13.82 -5.30 13.93
CA LEU A 167 14.43 -6.07 15.02
C LEU A 167 14.10 -5.49 16.41
N GLY A 168 14.11 -4.16 16.55
CA GLY A 168 13.81 -3.46 17.81
C GLY A 168 12.34 -3.52 18.23
N LEU A 169 11.43 -3.91 17.32
CA LEU A 169 10.02 -4.13 17.61
C LEU A 169 9.68 -5.59 17.91
N LYS A 170 10.67 -6.48 17.98
CA LYS A 170 10.51 -7.89 18.37
C LYS A 170 9.80 -8.03 19.71
N GLY A 171 8.78 -8.90 19.76
CA GLY A 171 8.08 -9.25 21.00
C GLY A 171 7.13 -8.17 21.52
N LYS A 172 6.98 -7.05 20.79
CA LYS A 172 5.99 -6.02 21.10
C LYS A 172 4.59 -6.45 20.67
N GLY A 173 3.59 -6.03 21.43
CA GLY A 173 2.19 -6.32 21.14
C GLY A 173 1.69 -5.58 19.90
N PHE A 174 0.74 -6.18 19.18
CA PHE A 174 0.16 -5.64 17.95
C PHE A 174 -0.41 -4.22 18.08
N ARG A 175 -0.93 -3.86 19.27
CA ARG A 175 -1.42 -2.49 19.56
C ARG A 175 -0.33 -1.42 19.54
N GLN A 176 0.92 -1.77 19.86
CA GLN A 176 2.02 -0.81 19.78
C GLN A 176 2.37 -0.53 18.32
N LEU A 177 2.32 -1.54 17.45
CA LEU A 177 2.50 -1.36 16.01
C LEU A 177 1.40 -0.48 15.41
N GLU A 178 0.13 -0.74 15.77
CA GLU A 178 -1.02 0.11 15.36
C GLU A 178 -0.83 1.57 15.78
N ALA A 179 -0.32 1.83 16.99
CA ALA A 179 -0.07 3.18 17.48
C ALA A 179 1.09 3.88 16.75
N ILE A 180 2.18 3.16 16.45
CA ILE A 180 3.30 3.70 15.66
C ILE A 180 2.79 4.10 14.28
N ILE A 181 2.03 3.23 13.64
CA ILE A 181 1.47 3.45 12.30
C ILE A 181 0.49 4.63 12.30
N LEU A 182 -0.36 4.74 13.32
CA LEU A 182 -1.24 5.90 13.50
C LEU A 182 -0.44 7.20 13.58
N GLY A 183 0.67 7.20 14.32
CA GLY A 183 1.57 8.35 14.42
C GLY A 183 2.17 8.74 13.06
N LEU A 184 2.61 7.76 12.26
CA LEU A 184 3.14 8.00 10.92
C LEU A 184 2.08 8.56 9.97
N VAL A 185 0.89 7.95 9.93
CA VAL A 185 -0.23 8.42 9.10
C VAL A 185 -0.69 9.82 9.52
N ALA A 186 -0.80 10.09 10.81
CA ALA A 186 -1.13 11.42 11.31
C ALA A 186 -0.07 12.47 10.94
N THR A 187 1.21 12.08 10.95
CA THR A 187 2.31 12.95 10.52
C THR A 187 2.20 13.30 9.03
N ILE A 188 1.95 12.31 8.17
CA ILE A 188 1.76 12.52 6.72
C ILE A 188 0.56 13.45 6.48
N GLY A 189 -0.58 13.14 7.09
CA GLY A 189 -1.80 13.93 6.97
C GLY A 189 -1.63 15.38 7.44
N ALA A 190 -0.98 15.59 8.59
CA ALA A 190 -0.69 16.92 9.12
C ALA A 190 0.24 17.73 8.19
N CYS A 191 1.26 17.10 7.64
CA CYS A 191 2.20 17.75 6.71
C CYS A 191 1.51 18.18 5.42
N PHE A 192 0.66 17.35 4.81
CA PHE A 192 -0.07 17.73 3.61
C PHE A 192 -1.18 18.74 3.87
N LEU A 193 -1.88 18.62 5.01
CA LEU A 193 -2.87 19.61 5.42
C LEU A 193 -2.24 20.99 5.57
N ALA A 194 -1.10 21.08 6.26
CA ALA A 194 -0.35 22.33 6.39
C ALA A 194 0.07 22.90 5.02
N GLN A 195 0.57 22.05 4.12
CA GLN A 195 0.94 22.47 2.75
C GLN A 195 -0.26 22.97 1.93
N LEU A 196 -1.41 22.31 2.01
CA LEU A 196 -2.63 22.78 1.33
C LEU A 196 -3.11 24.13 1.87
N ILE A 197 -3.00 24.37 3.18
CA ILE A 197 -3.33 25.67 3.78
C ILE A 197 -2.39 26.78 3.26
N LEU A 198 -1.11 26.46 3.07
CA LEU A 198 -0.12 27.40 2.51
C LEU A 198 -0.39 27.71 1.03
N VAL A 199 -0.70 26.68 0.23
CA VAL A 199 -0.87 26.80 -1.22
C VAL A 199 -2.23 27.37 -1.65
N ARG A 200 -3.26 27.26 -0.79
CA ARG A 200 -4.63 27.77 -1.05
C ARG A 200 -5.19 27.30 -2.40
N PRO A 201 -5.59 26.02 -2.52
CA PRO A 201 -6.20 25.50 -3.74
C PRO A 201 -7.51 26.22 -4.09
N ASP A 202 -7.77 26.41 -5.38
CA ASP A 202 -9.06 26.91 -5.86
C ASP A 202 -10.14 25.82 -5.68
N ALA A 203 -11.15 26.10 -4.85
CA ALA A 203 -12.19 25.12 -4.55
C ALA A 203 -13.05 24.77 -5.79
N GLY A 204 -13.19 25.70 -6.74
CA GLY A 204 -13.91 25.47 -8.00
C GLY A 204 -13.16 24.51 -8.92
N GLU A 205 -11.84 24.66 -9.05
CA GLU A 205 -11.00 23.73 -9.81
C GLU A 205 -10.99 22.32 -9.20
N VAL A 206 -10.92 22.22 -7.88
CA VAL A 206 -11.03 20.94 -7.17
C VAL A 206 -12.39 20.30 -7.41
N ALA A 207 -13.48 21.06 -7.29
CA ALA A 207 -14.83 20.55 -7.52
C ALA A 207 -15.04 20.06 -8.96
N ARG A 208 -14.48 20.76 -9.96
CA ARG A 208 -14.51 20.31 -11.36
C ARG A 208 -13.70 19.04 -11.58
N GLY A 209 -12.53 18.95 -10.93
CA GLY A 209 -11.65 17.77 -11.01
C GLY A 209 -12.27 16.49 -10.45
N LEU A 210 -13.23 16.60 -9.53
CA LEU A 210 -13.97 15.47 -8.98
C LEU A 210 -15.00 14.88 -9.96
N VAL A 211 -15.39 15.63 -11.00
CA VAL A 211 -16.38 15.16 -11.99
C VAL A 211 -15.67 14.27 -13.02
N PRO A 212 -16.11 13.01 -13.21
CA PRO A 212 -15.52 12.14 -14.21
C PRO A 212 -15.61 12.72 -15.63
N SER A 213 -14.47 12.78 -16.32
CA SER A 213 -14.39 13.29 -17.69
C SER A 213 -13.61 12.33 -18.58
N ILE A 214 -14.29 11.77 -19.59
CA ILE A 214 -13.65 10.94 -20.62
C ILE A 214 -12.71 11.80 -21.48
N GLU A 215 -13.06 13.07 -21.69
CA GLU A 215 -12.25 13.98 -22.50
C GLU A 215 -10.90 14.27 -21.85
N ALA A 216 -10.85 14.35 -20.51
CA ALA A 216 -9.60 14.46 -19.76
C ALA A 216 -8.69 13.25 -19.97
N LEU A 217 -9.24 12.03 -20.06
CA LEU A 217 -8.47 10.80 -20.27
C LEU A 217 -7.88 10.68 -21.68
N LYS A 218 -8.48 11.34 -22.68
CA LYS A 218 -8.01 11.33 -24.07
C LYS A 218 -6.84 12.29 -24.32
N GLN A 219 -6.48 13.12 -23.36
CA GLN A 219 -5.45 14.16 -23.53
C GLN A 219 -4.03 13.59 -23.37
N GLY A 220 -3.33 13.41 -24.48
CA GLY A 220 -1.93 12.96 -24.48
C GLY A 220 -1.76 11.64 -23.71
N ASN A 221 -0.89 11.63 -22.71
CA ASN A 221 -0.59 10.47 -21.87
C ASN A 221 -1.48 10.36 -20.60
N ALA A 222 -2.61 11.08 -20.54
CA ALA A 222 -3.49 11.08 -19.35
C ALA A 222 -4.03 9.70 -19.01
N LEU A 223 -4.36 8.88 -20.03
CA LEU A 223 -4.80 7.50 -19.82
C LEU A 223 -3.70 6.63 -19.19
N TYR A 224 -2.46 6.77 -19.64
CA TYR A 224 -1.32 6.04 -19.07
C TYR A 224 -1.17 6.37 -17.58
N LEU A 225 -1.24 7.66 -17.25
CA LEU A 225 -1.11 8.13 -15.88
C LEU A 225 -2.31 7.75 -15.01
N ALA A 226 -3.52 7.78 -15.56
CA ALA A 226 -4.74 7.31 -14.88
C ALA A 226 -4.65 5.82 -14.54
N ILE A 227 -4.14 4.99 -15.46
CA ILE A 227 -3.92 3.56 -15.20
C ILE A 227 -2.80 3.37 -14.17
N GLY A 228 -1.74 4.18 -14.23
CA GLY A 228 -0.70 4.24 -13.21
C GLY A 228 -1.26 4.53 -11.81
N ILE A 229 -2.15 5.52 -11.68
CA ILE A 229 -2.85 5.84 -10.42
C ILE A 229 -3.63 4.62 -9.92
N VAL A 230 -4.37 3.94 -10.80
CA VAL A 230 -5.14 2.73 -10.43
C VAL A 230 -4.23 1.61 -9.92
N GLY A 231 -3.13 1.35 -10.63
CA GLY A 231 -2.16 0.32 -10.29
C GLY A 231 -1.42 0.61 -8.98
N ALA A 232 -1.03 1.87 -8.77
CA ALA A 232 -0.34 2.31 -7.56
C ALA A 232 -1.29 2.25 -6.35
N THR A 233 -2.54 2.72 -6.52
CA THR A 233 -3.54 2.67 -5.44
C THR A 233 -3.84 1.23 -5.05
N ILE A 234 -4.23 0.36 -5.98
CA ILE A 234 -4.72 -0.97 -5.63
C ILE A 234 -3.54 -1.95 -5.52
N MET A 235 -2.91 -1.95 -4.35
CA MET A 235 -1.80 -2.86 -4.09
C MET A 235 -2.25 -4.30 -3.84
N PRO A 236 -1.71 -5.28 -4.55
CA PRO A 236 -2.14 -6.66 -4.40
C PRO A 236 -1.68 -7.34 -3.11
N HIS A 237 -0.47 -7.03 -2.63
CA HIS A 237 0.02 -7.58 -1.36
C HIS A 237 -0.87 -7.15 -0.19
N ASN A 238 -1.52 -5.98 -0.29
CA ASN A 238 -2.50 -5.53 0.69
C ASN A 238 -3.78 -6.37 0.70
N LEU A 239 -4.18 -6.99 -0.42
CA LEU A 239 -5.30 -7.94 -0.43
C LEU A 239 -4.96 -9.19 0.38
N TYR A 240 -3.73 -9.70 0.29
CA TYR A 240 -3.29 -10.83 1.14
C TYR A 240 -3.18 -10.40 2.60
N LEU A 241 -2.51 -9.27 2.86
CA LEU A 241 -2.35 -8.69 4.21
C LEU A 241 -3.70 -8.53 4.91
N HIS A 242 -4.68 -7.90 4.26
CA HIS A 242 -5.95 -7.57 4.90
C HIS A 242 -6.75 -8.82 5.28
N SER A 243 -6.76 -9.84 4.41
CA SER A 243 -7.41 -11.12 4.68
C SER A 243 -6.81 -11.86 5.88
N SER A 244 -5.55 -11.60 6.22
CA SER A 244 -4.86 -12.19 7.37
C SER A 244 -4.99 -11.33 8.63
N ILE A 245 -4.75 -10.03 8.52
CA ILE A 245 -4.67 -9.11 9.67
C ILE A 245 -6.01 -8.92 10.38
N VAL A 246 -7.11 -9.04 9.66
CA VAL A 246 -8.45 -8.98 10.23
C VAL A 246 -8.72 -10.15 11.20
N GLN A 247 -7.98 -11.27 11.06
CA GLN A 247 -8.07 -12.45 11.93
C GLN A 247 -7.37 -12.23 13.29
N THR A 248 -6.68 -11.11 13.50
CA THR A 248 -6.13 -10.72 14.81
C THR A 248 -7.23 -10.38 15.82
N ARG A 249 -8.42 -10.02 15.34
CA ARG A 249 -9.61 -9.75 16.16
C ARG A 249 -10.39 -11.05 16.36
N VAL A 250 -10.73 -11.35 17.61
CA VAL A 250 -11.61 -12.50 17.92
C VAL A 250 -13.03 -12.16 17.47
N ALA A 251 -13.49 -12.79 16.38
CA ALA A 251 -14.89 -12.77 15.99
C ALA A 251 -15.61 -13.95 16.65
N PRO A 252 -16.79 -13.75 17.28
CA PRO A 252 -17.63 -14.85 17.73
C PRO A 252 -17.98 -15.79 16.56
N ALA A 253 -18.07 -17.10 16.85
CA ALA A 253 -18.25 -18.12 15.81
C ALA A 253 -19.67 -18.15 15.22
N ASP A 254 -20.65 -17.61 15.96
CA ASP A 254 -22.05 -17.52 15.59
C ASP A 254 -22.30 -16.49 14.48
N GLU A 255 -23.37 -16.71 13.71
CA GLU A 255 -23.74 -15.84 12.59
C GLU A 255 -23.98 -14.37 12.97
N PRO A 256 -24.73 -14.02 14.03
CA PRO A 256 -24.93 -12.62 14.40
C PRO A 256 -23.62 -11.97 14.88
N GLY A 257 -22.77 -12.69 15.61
CA GLY A 257 -21.43 -12.24 15.98
C GLY A 257 -20.53 -11.95 14.77
N LYS A 258 -20.50 -12.84 13.76
CA LYS A 258 -19.80 -12.61 12.50
C LYS A 258 -20.33 -11.38 11.76
N ARG A 259 -21.66 -11.17 11.70
CA ARG A 259 -22.26 -9.96 11.10
C ARG A 259 -21.82 -8.68 11.81
N ALA A 260 -21.78 -8.69 13.15
CA ALA A 260 -21.32 -7.54 13.93
C ALA A 260 -19.83 -7.25 13.68
N ALA A 261 -18.98 -8.29 13.69
CA ALA A 261 -17.56 -8.16 13.39
C ALA A 261 -17.33 -7.61 11.98
N LEU A 262 -18.05 -8.12 10.98
CA LEU A 262 -17.98 -7.63 9.60
C LEU A 262 -18.36 -6.15 9.48
N ARG A 263 -19.41 -5.70 10.17
CA ARG A 263 -19.82 -4.28 10.16
C ARG A 263 -18.73 -3.38 10.75
N LEU A 264 -18.15 -3.78 11.88
CA LEU A 264 -17.08 -3.02 12.53
C LEU A 264 -15.81 -2.99 11.68
N ALA A 265 -15.41 -4.14 11.12
CA ALA A 265 -14.25 -4.26 10.24
C ALA A 265 -14.42 -3.44 8.95
N THR A 266 -15.62 -3.45 8.38
CA THR A 266 -15.94 -2.65 7.19
C THR A 266 -15.87 -1.17 7.52
N LEU A 267 -16.41 -0.73 8.67
CA LEU A 267 -16.32 0.66 9.09
C LEU A 267 -14.86 1.11 9.28
N ASP A 268 -14.05 0.32 9.98
CA ASP A 268 -12.61 0.58 10.17
C ASP A 268 -11.88 0.71 8.82
N THR A 269 -12.17 -0.21 7.90
CA THR A 269 -11.59 -0.20 6.55
C THR A 269 -12.00 1.03 5.74
N VAL A 270 -13.30 1.34 5.71
CA VAL A 270 -13.83 2.48 4.94
C VAL A 270 -13.25 3.79 5.47
N VAL A 271 -13.23 3.98 6.80
CA VAL A 271 -12.67 5.20 7.41
C VAL A 271 -11.17 5.32 7.14
N SER A 272 -10.41 4.22 7.29
CA SER A 272 -8.96 4.24 7.10
C SER A 272 -8.58 4.47 5.64
N LEU A 273 -9.26 3.84 4.69
CA LEU A 273 -9.00 4.05 3.26
C LEU A 273 -9.54 5.40 2.76
N ALA A 274 -10.60 5.94 3.37
CA ALA A 274 -11.01 7.32 3.09
C ALA A 274 -9.93 8.33 3.51
N LEU A 275 -9.23 8.09 4.62
CA LEU A 275 -8.08 8.90 5.02
C LEU A 275 -6.95 8.82 3.98
N ALA A 276 -6.65 7.63 3.45
CA ALA A 276 -5.68 7.47 2.36
C ALA A 276 -6.10 8.22 1.09
N LEU A 277 -7.39 8.15 0.72
CA LEU A 277 -7.95 8.93 -0.38
C LEU A 277 -7.70 10.43 -0.19
N PHE A 278 -7.96 10.97 1.01
CA PHE A 278 -7.72 12.40 1.26
C PHE A 278 -6.25 12.79 1.12
N ILE A 279 -5.32 11.90 1.50
CA ILE A 279 -3.88 12.15 1.32
C ILE A 279 -3.50 12.14 -0.16
N ASN A 280 -3.93 11.14 -0.93
CA ASN A 280 -3.64 11.07 -2.37
C ASN A 280 -4.27 12.24 -3.14
N ALA A 281 -5.52 12.59 -2.80
CA ALA A 281 -6.16 13.80 -3.32
C ALA A 281 -5.38 15.07 -2.95
N ALA A 282 -4.89 15.18 -1.70
CA ALA A 282 -4.09 16.32 -1.26
C ALA A 282 -2.77 16.44 -2.03
N ILE A 283 -2.09 15.32 -2.31
CA ILE A 283 -0.86 15.29 -3.11
C ILE A 283 -1.11 15.83 -4.52
N LEU A 284 -2.14 15.31 -5.20
CA LEU A 284 -2.50 15.74 -6.55
C LEU A 284 -2.90 17.22 -6.58
N ILE A 285 -3.76 17.65 -5.65
CA ILE A 285 -4.21 19.05 -5.55
C ILE A 285 -3.05 19.99 -5.24
N LEU A 286 -2.11 19.57 -4.38
CA LEU A 286 -0.90 20.32 -4.08
C LEU A 286 -0.06 20.51 -5.34
N ALA A 287 0.20 19.43 -6.08
CA ALA A 287 0.99 19.48 -7.32
C ALA A 287 0.32 20.33 -8.40
N ALA A 288 -1.00 20.19 -8.59
CA ALA A 288 -1.78 21.03 -9.49
C ALA A 288 -1.71 22.51 -9.11
N SER A 289 -1.79 22.78 -7.80
CA SER A 289 -1.82 24.15 -7.31
C SER A 289 -0.46 24.84 -7.32
N ALA A 290 0.60 24.11 -6.97
CA ALA A 290 1.95 24.65 -6.91
C ALA A 290 2.60 24.73 -8.30
N PHE A 291 2.47 23.67 -9.12
CA PHE A 291 3.24 23.52 -10.35
C PHE A 291 2.42 23.86 -11.60
N HIS A 292 1.25 23.25 -11.77
CA HIS A 292 0.44 23.43 -12.98
C HIS A 292 -0.01 24.90 -13.16
N ARG A 293 -0.50 25.54 -12.10
CA ARG A 293 -0.87 26.97 -12.13
C ARG A 293 0.31 27.91 -12.41
N SER A 294 1.53 27.48 -12.08
CA SER A 294 2.77 28.22 -12.35
C SER A 294 3.34 27.94 -13.74
N GLY A 295 2.64 27.16 -14.58
CA GLY A 295 3.09 26.76 -15.92
C GLY A 295 4.18 25.67 -15.93
N LEU A 296 4.50 25.08 -14.77
CA LEU A 296 5.48 24.01 -14.62
C LEU A 296 4.79 22.67 -14.80
N THR A 297 4.55 22.26 -16.06
CA THR A 297 3.78 21.05 -16.37
C THR A 297 4.63 19.78 -16.40
N GLU A 298 5.95 19.87 -16.53
CA GLU A 298 6.84 18.71 -16.69
C GLU A 298 7.42 18.15 -15.38
N VAL A 299 6.92 18.58 -14.23
CA VAL A 299 7.37 18.07 -12.93
C VAL A 299 6.88 16.64 -12.73
N ALA A 300 7.76 15.67 -13.02
CA ALA A 300 7.47 14.24 -12.89
C ALA A 300 8.16 13.59 -11.68
N GLY A 301 9.12 14.28 -11.05
CA GLY A 301 9.93 13.72 -9.96
C GLY A 301 9.58 14.27 -8.58
N ILE A 302 9.57 13.39 -7.57
CA ILE A 302 9.43 13.78 -6.15
C ILE A 302 10.53 14.76 -5.72
N GLU A 303 11.77 14.60 -6.22
CA GLU A 303 12.89 15.50 -5.93
C GLU A 303 12.66 16.91 -6.48
N GLU A 304 12.16 16.98 -7.71
CA GLU A 304 11.88 18.24 -8.40
C GLU A 304 10.71 18.96 -7.72
N ALA A 305 9.65 18.22 -7.37
CA ALA A 305 8.54 18.74 -6.58
C ALA A 305 9.03 19.37 -5.26
N HIS A 306 9.89 18.69 -4.50
CA HIS A 306 10.45 19.25 -3.27
C HIS A 306 11.23 20.57 -3.53
N LYS A 307 12.11 20.59 -4.53
CA LYS A 307 12.93 21.78 -4.84
C LYS A 307 12.09 22.99 -5.23
N LEU A 308 10.97 22.75 -5.90
CA LEU A 308 10.07 23.80 -6.38
C LEU A 308 9.04 24.23 -5.34
N LEU A 309 8.71 23.38 -4.34
CA LEU A 309 7.74 23.71 -3.30
C LEU A 309 8.15 24.92 -2.46
N ALA A 310 9.39 24.97 -1.96
CA ALA A 310 9.84 26.08 -1.12
C ALA A 310 9.77 27.47 -1.83
N PRO A 311 10.32 27.66 -3.04
CA PRO A 311 10.25 28.95 -3.73
C PRO A 311 8.83 29.32 -4.18
N LEU A 312 8.00 28.36 -4.59
CA LEU A 312 6.65 28.64 -5.09
C LEU A 312 5.64 28.93 -3.97
N THR A 313 5.82 28.31 -2.80
CA THR A 313 4.98 28.58 -1.62
C THR A 313 5.46 29.77 -0.80
N GLY A 314 6.66 30.28 -1.06
CA GLY A 314 7.31 31.32 -0.25
C GLY A 314 7.68 30.86 1.15
N ALA A 315 7.59 29.55 1.45
CA ALA A 315 7.79 28.98 2.77
C ALA A 315 8.80 27.83 2.70
N ALA A 316 10.01 28.06 3.22
CA ALA A 316 11.02 27.01 3.39
C ALA A 316 10.49 25.79 4.18
N LEU A 317 9.52 26.03 5.06
CA LEU A 317 8.82 25.00 5.82
C LEU A 317 8.10 23.97 4.93
N ALA A 318 7.62 24.34 3.74
CA ALA A 318 6.89 23.43 2.86
C ALA A 318 7.77 22.27 2.37
N GLY A 319 9.01 22.54 1.97
CA GLY A 319 9.97 21.49 1.58
C GLY A 319 10.31 20.55 2.73
N VAL A 320 10.54 21.10 3.93
CA VAL A 320 10.82 20.30 5.13
C VAL A 320 9.64 19.40 5.49
N LEU A 321 8.41 19.92 5.49
CA LEU A 321 7.20 19.12 5.74
C LEU A 321 7.02 18.02 4.70
N PHE A 322 7.29 18.31 3.43
CA PHE A 322 7.24 17.32 2.36
C PHE A 322 8.25 16.19 2.58
N ALA A 323 9.50 16.53 2.94
CA ALA A 323 10.55 15.54 3.19
C ALA A 323 10.27 14.69 4.45
N ILE A 324 9.73 15.29 5.52
CA ILE A 324 9.28 14.55 6.72
C ILE A 324 8.15 13.59 6.37
N ALA A 325 7.16 14.03 5.60
CA ALA A 325 6.04 13.20 5.18
C ALA A 325 6.52 12.03 4.28
N LEU A 326 7.46 12.28 3.37
CA LEU A 326 8.05 11.25 2.51
C LEU A 326 8.80 10.20 3.33
N PHE A 327 9.57 10.63 4.33
CA PHE A 327 10.23 9.72 5.27
C PHE A 327 9.21 8.88 6.05
N ALA A 328 8.18 9.51 6.62
CA ALA A 328 7.13 8.83 7.36
C ALA A 328 6.39 7.80 6.49
N SER A 329 6.09 8.14 5.24
CA SER A 329 5.48 7.24 4.25
C SER A 329 6.35 5.99 4.00
N GLY A 330 7.64 6.18 3.70
CA GLY A 330 8.58 5.09 3.48
C GLY A 330 8.72 4.15 4.69
N GLN A 331 8.78 4.69 5.91
CA GLN A 331 8.83 3.88 7.14
C GLN A 331 7.54 3.11 7.39
N SER A 332 6.40 3.68 7.04
CA SER A 332 5.10 3.06 7.27
C SER A 332 4.90 1.82 6.39
N SER A 333 5.24 1.93 5.09
CA SER A 333 5.14 0.82 4.12
C SER A 333 6.05 -0.37 4.47
N THR A 334 7.20 -0.09 5.09
CA THR A 334 8.13 -1.12 5.56
C THR A 334 7.51 -2.13 6.53
N PHE A 335 6.63 -1.66 7.41
CA PHE A 335 5.91 -2.54 8.33
C PHE A 335 4.91 -3.42 7.59
N THR A 336 4.12 -2.85 6.69
CA THR A 336 3.09 -3.57 5.94
C THR A 336 3.70 -4.57 4.97
N GLY A 337 4.77 -4.21 4.25
CA GLY A 337 5.47 -5.09 3.32
C GLY A 337 6.04 -6.34 4.01
N THR A 338 6.61 -6.18 5.22
CA THR A 338 7.14 -7.31 6.00
C THR A 338 6.04 -8.29 6.42
N ILE A 339 4.89 -7.79 6.88
CA ILE A 339 3.76 -8.63 7.29
C ILE A 339 3.12 -9.29 6.06
N ALA A 340 2.85 -8.52 5.01
CA ALA A 340 2.24 -9.02 3.78
C ALA A 340 3.10 -10.11 3.15
N GLY A 341 4.41 -9.92 3.15
CA GLY A 341 5.37 -10.94 2.81
C GLY A 341 5.13 -12.22 3.62
N GLN A 342 5.18 -12.14 4.95
CA GLN A 342 5.01 -13.34 5.79
C GLN A 342 3.69 -14.07 5.49
N VAL A 343 2.59 -13.34 5.32
CA VAL A 343 1.30 -13.91 4.91
C VAL A 343 1.43 -14.68 3.59
N ILE A 344 2.09 -14.12 2.58
CA ILE A 344 2.26 -14.73 1.27
C ILE A 344 3.14 -16.01 1.35
N LEU A 345 4.22 -16.00 2.13
CA LEU A 345 5.11 -17.17 2.23
C LEU A 345 4.51 -18.30 3.07
N GLU A 346 3.95 -17.99 4.23
CA GLU A 346 3.27 -18.97 5.07
C GLU A 346 2.02 -19.51 4.37
N GLY A 347 1.26 -18.64 3.70
CA GLY A 347 0.04 -18.99 3.00
C GLY A 347 0.29 -19.87 1.77
N PHE A 348 1.15 -19.46 0.84
CA PHE A 348 1.39 -20.22 -0.40
C PHE A 348 2.34 -21.40 -0.22
N LEU A 349 3.43 -21.24 0.54
CA LEU A 349 4.50 -22.26 0.63
C LEU A 349 4.54 -23.02 1.95
N ASN A 350 3.74 -22.63 2.94
CA ASN A 350 3.81 -23.20 4.30
C ASN A 350 5.20 -23.10 4.93
N LEU A 351 5.96 -22.06 4.56
CA LEU A 351 7.30 -21.79 5.07
C LEU A 351 7.24 -20.60 6.03
N SER A 352 7.73 -20.79 7.26
CA SER A 352 7.88 -19.73 8.25
C SER A 352 9.36 -19.44 8.47
N ILE A 353 9.76 -18.20 8.18
CA ILE A 353 11.12 -17.70 8.42
C ILE A 353 11.07 -16.53 9.41
N PRO A 354 12.11 -16.33 10.24
CA PRO A 354 12.19 -15.16 11.11
C PRO A 354 12.02 -13.85 10.32
N CYS A 355 11.25 -12.90 10.88
CA CYS A 355 10.92 -11.65 10.18
C CYS A 355 12.13 -10.80 9.80
N TRP A 356 13.19 -10.82 10.62
CA TRP A 356 14.43 -10.12 10.29
C TRP A 356 15.15 -10.75 9.09
N GLN A 357 15.13 -12.09 8.95
CA GLN A 357 15.71 -12.77 7.80
C GLN A 357 14.94 -12.42 6.55
N ARG A 358 13.60 -12.50 6.64
CA ARG A 358 12.75 -12.08 5.53
C ARG A 358 13.07 -10.65 5.11
N ARG A 359 13.08 -9.73 6.07
CA ARG A 359 13.31 -8.32 5.81
C ARG A 359 14.68 -8.09 5.19
N LEU A 360 15.74 -8.74 5.68
CA LEU A 360 17.06 -8.63 5.07
C LEU A 360 17.10 -9.18 3.64
N ILE A 361 16.41 -10.30 3.38
CA ILE A 361 16.34 -10.91 2.04
C ILE A 361 15.60 -9.97 1.09
N THR A 362 14.38 -9.55 1.42
CA THR A 362 13.58 -8.65 0.54
C THR A 362 14.29 -7.32 0.36
N ARG A 363 14.85 -6.76 1.43
CA ARG A 363 15.56 -5.49 1.38
C ARG A 363 16.86 -5.58 0.59
N GLY A 364 17.60 -6.69 0.69
CA GLY A 364 18.75 -6.95 -0.17
C GLY A 364 18.35 -7.04 -1.65
N LEU A 365 17.27 -7.77 -1.95
CA LEU A 365 16.72 -7.89 -3.29
C LEU A 365 16.14 -6.57 -3.84
N ALA A 366 15.80 -5.61 -2.98
CA ALA A 366 15.35 -4.28 -3.37
C ALA A 366 16.50 -3.26 -3.51
N ILE A 367 17.44 -3.25 -2.56
CA ILE A 367 18.59 -2.33 -2.56
C ILE A 367 19.48 -2.56 -3.78
N VAL A 368 19.76 -3.81 -4.15
CA VAL A 368 20.65 -4.11 -5.28
C VAL A 368 20.14 -3.48 -6.60
N PRO A 369 18.92 -3.75 -7.08
CA PRO A 369 18.42 -3.13 -8.30
C PRO A 369 18.24 -1.61 -8.16
N ALA A 370 17.84 -1.11 -6.99
CA ALA A 370 17.75 0.33 -6.75
C ALA A 370 19.11 1.03 -6.87
N LEU A 371 20.16 0.46 -6.26
CA LEU A 371 21.52 1.00 -6.30
C LEU A 371 22.10 0.91 -7.71
N VAL A 372 21.92 -0.22 -8.41
CA VAL A 372 22.34 -0.37 -9.81
C VAL A 372 21.66 0.68 -10.68
N GLY A 373 20.34 0.85 -10.56
CA GLY A 373 19.60 1.89 -11.27
C GLY A 373 20.14 3.29 -11.01
N VAL A 374 20.34 3.66 -9.73
CA VAL A 374 20.86 4.99 -9.34
C VAL A 374 22.29 5.23 -9.86
N LEU A 375 23.17 4.23 -9.79
CA LEU A 375 24.56 4.37 -10.21
C LEU A 375 24.73 4.37 -11.73
N THR A 376 23.89 3.64 -12.47
CA THR A 376 24.02 3.51 -13.94
C THR A 376 23.21 4.56 -14.70
N LEU A 377 21.99 4.85 -14.24
CA LEU A 377 21.06 5.78 -14.90
C LEU A 377 21.09 7.17 -14.27
N GLY A 378 21.77 7.35 -13.13
CA GLY A 378 21.84 8.62 -12.41
C GLY A 378 20.56 8.97 -11.63
N GLU A 379 20.59 10.08 -10.91
CA GLU A 379 19.53 10.46 -9.96
C GLU A 379 18.18 10.80 -10.62
N HIS A 380 18.19 11.25 -11.88
CA HIS A 380 16.98 11.57 -12.63
C HIS A 380 16.15 10.33 -12.99
N SER A 381 16.69 9.13 -12.81
CA SER A 381 15.99 7.86 -13.09
C SER A 381 15.02 7.42 -11.98
N VAL A 382 15.10 8.01 -10.78
CA VAL A 382 14.28 7.60 -9.62
C VAL A 382 12.79 7.64 -9.93
N GLY A 383 12.29 8.72 -10.53
CA GLY A 383 10.88 8.82 -10.91
C GLY A 383 10.45 7.69 -11.86
N LYS A 384 11.27 7.39 -12.87
CA LYS A 384 11.00 6.29 -13.81
C LYS A 384 11.04 4.93 -13.14
N LEU A 385 11.99 4.70 -12.22
CA LEU A 385 12.07 3.46 -11.44
C LEU A 385 10.85 3.29 -10.53
N LEU A 386 10.40 4.37 -9.87
CA LEU A 386 9.16 4.35 -9.08
C LEU A 386 7.96 3.99 -9.95
N VAL A 387 7.76 4.64 -11.09
CA VAL A 387 6.66 4.32 -12.01
C VAL A 387 6.75 2.86 -12.49
N LEU A 388 7.95 2.38 -12.85
CA LEU A 388 8.16 0.99 -13.28
C LEU A 388 7.75 -0.02 -12.19
N THR A 389 8.07 0.24 -10.93
CA THR A 389 7.61 -0.63 -9.84
C THR A 389 6.08 -0.70 -9.77
N GLN A 390 5.38 0.42 -10.01
CA GLN A 390 3.92 0.43 -10.03
C GLN A 390 3.35 -0.38 -11.20
N VAL A 391 3.99 -0.34 -12.38
CA VAL A 391 3.60 -1.21 -13.51
C VAL A 391 3.70 -2.69 -13.12
N VAL A 392 4.76 -3.09 -12.41
CA VAL A 392 4.93 -4.47 -11.92
C VAL A 392 3.83 -4.85 -10.94
N LEU A 393 3.48 -3.97 -9.99
CA LEU A 393 2.37 -4.20 -9.05
C LEU A 393 1.04 -4.34 -9.79
N SER A 394 0.78 -3.45 -10.75
CA SER A 394 -0.42 -3.46 -11.58
C SER A 394 -0.55 -4.74 -12.39
N ALA A 395 0.55 -5.24 -12.97
CA ALA A 395 0.57 -6.50 -13.71
C ALA A 395 0.25 -7.73 -12.83
N GLN A 396 0.62 -7.70 -11.55
CA GLN A 396 0.32 -8.78 -10.61
C GLN A 396 -1.15 -8.76 -10.17
N LEU A 397 -1.76 -7.58 -10.07
CA LEU A 397 -3.05 -7.36 -9.43
C LEU A 397 -4.20 -8.28 -9.88
N PRO A 398 -4.41 -8.56 -11.19
CA PRO A 398 -5.46 -9.48 -11.63
C PRO A 398 -5.34 -10.89 -11.02
N PHE A 399 -4.11 -11.36 -10.78
CA PHE A 399 -3.85 -12.68 -10.20
C PHE A 399 -4.22 -12.76 -8.71
N ALA A 400 -4.30 -11.62 -8.01
CA ALA A 400 -4.78 -11.55 -6.64
C ALA A 400 -6.31 -11.35 -6.58
N ILE A 401 -6.87 -10.48 -7.45
CA ILE A 401 -8.31 -10.19 -7.49
C ILE A 401 -9.11 -11.43 -7.93
N TRP A 402 -8.63 -12.18 -8.92
CA TRP A 402 -9.38 -13.33 -9.46
C TRP A 402 -9.71 -14.40 -8.40
N PRO A 403 -8.74 -14.94 -7.63
CA PRO A 403 -9.03 -15.82 -6.50
C PRO A 403 -9.98 -15.19 -5.48
N LEU A 404 -9.78 -13.92 -5.15
CA LEU A 404 -10.58 -13.22 -4.15
C LEU A 404 -12.07 -13.18 -4.54
N LEU A 405 -12.39 -12.82 -5.78
CA LEU A 405 -13.77 -12.82 -6.29
C LEU A 405 -14.35 -14.23 -6.31
N ARG A 406 -13.57 -15.21 -6.81
CA ARG A 406 -14.01 -16.62 -6.87
C ARG A 406 -14.37 -17.17 -5.50
N PHE A 407 -13.57 -16.89 -4.48
CA PHE A 407 -13.81 -17.41 -3.12
C PHE A 407 -14.92 -16.66 -2.40
N THR A 408 -15.04 -15.34 -2.61
CA THR A 408 -16.10 -14.54 -1.95
C THR A 408 -17.49 -14.72 -2.61
N ASP A 409 -17.54 -15.18 -3.86
CA ASP A 409 -18.77 -15.58 -4.56
C ASP A 409 -19.23 -17.01 -4.23
N ASP A 410 -18.34 -17.87 -3.73
CA ASP A 410 -18.64 -19.28 -3.48
C ASP A 410 -19.51 -19.45 -2.22
N LYS A 411 -20.77 -19.85 -2.43
CA LYS A 411 -21.73 -20.12 -1.35
C LYS A 411 -21.32 -21.28 -0.45
N ALA A 412 -20.53 -22.24 -0.95
CA ALA A 412 -20.02 -23.33 -0.12
C ALA A 412 -18.95 -22.85 0.88
N LEU A 413 -18.21 -21.79 0.53
CA LEU A 413 -17.18 -21.19 1.40
C LEU A 413 -17.77 -20.11 2.32
N MET A 414 -18.57 -19.21 1.75
CA MET A 414 -19.04 -18.02 2.45
C MET A 414 -20.42 -18.20 3.10
N GLY A 415 -21.16 -19.25 2.73
CA GLY A 415 -22.52 -19.49 3.23
C GLY A 415 -23.45 -18.30 2.98
N VAL A 416 -24.13 -17.86 4.03
CA VAL A 416 -25.01 -16.66 4.01
C VAL A 416 -24.24 -15.36 3.78
N PHE A 417 -22.92 -15.37 3.91
CA PHE A 417 -22.04 -14.21 3.70
C PHE A 417 -21.46 -14.15 2.29
N ALA A 418 -21.91 -14.97 1.35
CA ALA A 418 -21.51 -14.87 -0.05
C ALA A 418 -21.92 -13.50 -0.64
N ASN A 419 -21.26 -13.08 -1.73
CA ASN A 419 -21.58 -11.81 -2.37
C ASN A 419 -23.03 -11.79 -2.92
N GLY A 420 -23.76 -10.72 -2.59
CA GLY A 420 -25.03 -10.42 -3.23
C GLY A 420 -24.85 -9.98 -4.69
N PRO A 421 -25.93 -9.95 -5.49
CA PRO A 421 -25.85 -9.73 -6.94
C PRO A 421 -25.23 -8.37 -7.31
N VAL A 422 -25.55 -7.30 -6.57
CA VAL A 422 -25.00 -5.95 -6.80
C VAL A 422 -23.50 -5.94 -6.57
N LEU A 423 -23.05 -6.40 -5.40
CA LEU A 423 -21.62 -6.41 -5.07
C LEU A 423 -20.82 -7.33 -6.00
N ARG A 424 -21.40 -8.46 -6.38
CA ARG A 424 -20.81 -9.38 -7.36
C ARG A 424 -20.62 -8.68 -8.70
N LEU A 425 -21.66 -8.03 -9.22
CA LEU A 425 -21.58 -7.28 -10.47
C LEU A 425 -20.53 -6.18 -10.38
N THR A 426 -20.54 -5.37 -9.31
CA THR A 426 -19.53 -4.32 -9.09
C THR A 426 -18.11 -4.88 -9.05
N ALA A 427 -17.87 -5.95 -8.29
CA ALA A 427 -16.54 -6.55 -8.15
C ALA A 427 -16.02 -7.11 -9.49
N TRP A 428 -16.86 -7.84 -10.23
CA TRP A 428 -16.49 -8.38 -11.54
C TRP A 428 -16.28 -7.28 -12.59
N SER A 429 -17.06 -6.20 -12.57
CA SER A 429 -16.84 -5.03 -13.41
C SER A 429 -15.50 -4.35 -13.10
N LEU A 430 -15.17 -4.16 -11.81
CA LEU A 430 -13.87 -3.64 -11.39
C LEU A 430 -12.73 -4.54 -11.86
N PHE A 431 -12.85 -5.85 -11.68
CA PHE A 431 -11.87 -6.81 -12.17
C PHE A 431 -11.66 -6.70 -13.69
N LEU A 432 -12.73 -6.59 -14.47
CA LEU A 432 -12.65 -6.46 -15.93
C LEU A 432 -11.94 -5.16 -16.33
N VAL A 433 -12.31 -4.03 -15.74
CA VAL A 433 -11.71 -2.72 -16.03
C VAL A 433 -10.23 -2.71 -15.66
N ILE A 434 -9.89 -3.14 -14.44
CA ILE A 434 -8.50 -3.19 -13.95
C ILE A 434 -7.66 -4.12 -14.81
N SER A 435 -8.17 -5.33 -15.12
CA SER A 435 -7.43 -6.30 -15.95
C SER A 435 -7.21 -5.79 -17.37
N THR A 436 -8.21 -5.14 -17.97
CA THR A 436 -8.09 -4.56 -19.31
C THR A 436 -7.09 -3.42 -19.34
N ALA A 437 -7.16 -2.52 -18.34
CA ALA A 437 -6.20 -1.43 -18.17
C ALA A 437 -4.77 -1.96 -18.00
N ASN A 438 -4.59 -3.03 -17.22
CA ASN A 438 -3.27 -3.65 -17.00
C ASN A 438 -2.71 -4.30 -18.25
N VAL A 439 -3.52 -5.03 -19.01
CA VAL A 439 -3.08 -5.63 -20.29
C VAL A 439 -2.65 -4.52 -21.25
N TRP A 440 -3.41 -3.43 -21.34
CA TRP A 440 -3.06 -2.28 -22.16
C TRP A 440 -1.77 -1.60 -21.70
N LEU A 441 -1.60 -1.37 -20.40
CA LEU A 441 -0.40 -0.77 -19.80
C LEU A 441 0.86 -1.60 -20.09
N VAL A 442 0.77 -2.91 -19.90
CA VAL A 442 1.86 -3.85 -20.19
C VAL A 442 2.19 -3.80 -21.68
N PHE A 443 1.19 -3.86 -22.55
CA PHE A 443 1.41 -3.77 -23.99
C PHE A 443 2.11 -2.47 -24.39
N GLN A 444 1.65 -1.32 -23.88
CA GLN A 444 2.26 -0.03 -24.18
C GLN A 444 3.69 0.08 -23.65
N THR A 445 3.96 -0.42 -22.43
CA THR A 445 5.30 -0.40 -21.83
C THR A 445 6.32 -1.21 -22.63
N PHE A 446 5.89 -2.32 -23.25
CA PHE A 446 6.77 -3.15 -24.09
C PHE A 446 6.78 -2.74 -25.57
N ALA A 447 5.75 -2.04 -26.06
CA ALA A 447 5.66 -1.59 -27.45
C ALA A 447 6.49 -0.32 -27.72
N GLY A 448 6.86 0.43 -26.69
CA GLY A 448 7.65 1.67 -26.80
C GLY A 448 6.77 2.91 -26.79
#